data_AF-A0A953XY07-F1
#
_entry.id   AF-A0A953XY07-F1
#
_cell.length_a   1.000
_cell.length_b   1.000
_cell.length_c   1.000
_cell.angle_alpha   90.00
_cell.angle_beta   90.00
_cell.angle_gamma   90.00
#
_symmetry.space_group_name_H-M   'P 1'
#
loop_
_entity.id
_entity.type
_entity.pdbx_description
1 polymer ?
#
loop_
_entity_poly.entity_id
_entity_poly.type
_entity_poly.pdbx_seq_one_letter_code
_entity_poly.pdbx_strand_id
1 'polypeptide(L)'
;MQKLTLAISMLAIISLSACSGGGGGTGKTQGVIGGPAVLTLGATAGDAQISFTFNTIAGATQYTLYYGTSSGVTPFNGTPVPMPSSPFPLTGLSNGTTYYAVATYTDSTGESTATAQVSATPTQPASSPYDPSWSNVTPTNTVSFTGTASQLEAAMNALNPGDKMEIAAGTYNISSKFNLDVQGTAAAPIWITPASGASVLINMTATQNIMNVGETSQTRYLCIRG
;
A
#
# COMPACT_ATOMS: atom_id res chain seq x y z
N MET A 1 7.29 -16.76 58.32
CA MET A 1 6.15 -17.62 58.67
C MET A 1 5.04 -17.22 57.71
N GLN A 2 4.50 -18.01 56.78
CA GLN A 2 4.38 -19.46 56.61
C GLN A 2 4.84 -19.88 55.21
N LYS A 3 5.39 -21.10 55.16
CA LYS A 3 5.59 -21.91 53.96
C LYS A 3 4.23 -22.47 53.52
N LEU A 4 3.99 -22.60 52.23
CA LEU A 4 3.15 -23.69 51.72
C LEU A 4 3.79 -24.27 50.45
N THR A 5 3.99 -25.57 50.51
CA THR A 5 4.63 -26.45 49.54
C THR A 5 3.62 -27.55 49.20
N LEU A 6 3.86 -28.27 48.10
CA LEU A 6 3.26 -29.54 47.64
C LEU A 6 1.95 -29.41 46.82
N ALA A 7 1.69 -30.21 45.78
CA ALA A 7 2.27 -31.49 45.41
C ALA A 7 2.22 -31.76 43.89
N ILE A 8 3.22 -32.49 43.42
CA ILE A 8 3.29 -33.19 42.13
C ILE A 8 2.47 -34.48 42.27
N SER A 9 1.57 -34.79 41.32
CA SER A 9 1.03 -36.15 41.16
C SER A 9 1.35 -36.68 39.77
N MET A 10 2.25 -37.65 39.74
CA MET A 10 2.55 -38.55 38.63
C MET A 10 1.54 -39.71 38.71
N LEU A 11 0.85 -40.07 37.62
CA LEU A 11 0.04 -41.30 37.58
C LEU A 11 0.31 -42.11 36.32
N ALA A 12 0.33 -43.42 36.54
CA ALA A 12 0.97 -44.51 35.83
C ALA A 12 0.49 -44.81 34.40
N ILE A 13 1.45 -45.37 33.66
CA ILE A 13 1.35 -46.08 32.38
C ILE A 13 0.54 -47.37 32.58
N ILE A 14 -0.48 -47.60 31.74
CA ILE A 14 -1.07 -48.92 31.51
C ILE A 14 -0.94 -49.22 30.01
N SER A 15 -0.05 -50.14 29.69
CA SER A 15 0.06 -50.77 28.37
C SER A 15 -0.81 -52.03 28.33
N LEU A 16 -1.80 -52.06 27.44
CA LEU A 16 -2.51 -53.28 27.04
C LEU A 16 -2.32 -53.49 25.53
N SER A 17 -1.78 -54.65 25.17
CA SER A 17 -1.58 -55.14 23.80
C SER A 17 -2.64 -56.19 23.49
N ALA A 18 -3.38 -56.02 22.39
CA ALA A 18 -4.12 -57.02 21.60
C ALA A 18 -5.11 -56.26 20.69
N CYS A 19 -5.53 -56.68 19.50
CA CYS A 19 -5.19 -57.70 18.51
C CYS A 19 -6.05 -57.33 17.27
N SER A 20 -5.51 -57.53 16.06
CA SER A 20 -6.11 -57.61 14.73
C SER A 20 -7.47 -56.94 14.40
N GLY A 21 -7.50 -56.17 13.31
CA GLY A 21 -8.70 -55.88 12.54
C GLY A 21 -8.42 -54.93 11.37
N GLY A 22 -8.30 -55.47 10.15
CA GLY A 22 -8.04 -54.68 8.94
C GLY A 22 -9.31 -54.12 8.28
N GLY A 23 -9.10 -53.11 7.43
CA GLY A 23 -10.00 -52.79 6.30
C GLY A 23 -10.55 -51.36 6.27
N GLY A 24 -10.23 -50.63 5.19
CA GLY A 24 -11.10 -49.60 4.61
C GLY A 24 -10.71 -48.15 4.88
N GLY A 25 -9.90 -47.59 3.98
CA GLY A 25 -9.59 -46.16 3.98
C GLY A 25 -10.83 -45.30 3.79
N THR A 26 -11.02 -44.34 4.70
CA THR A 26 -11.58 -43.04 4.37
C THR A 26 -10.61 -42.01 4.94
N GLY A 27 -10.03 -41.22 4.04
CA GLY A 27 -9.16 -40.11 4.42
C GLY A 27 -9.94 -39.09 5.24
N LYS A 28 -9.98 -39.28 6.55
CA LYS A 28 -10.10 -38.19 7.49
C LYS A 28 -8.73 -37.53 7.50
N THR A 29 -8.56 -36.52 6.66
CA THR A 29 -7.51 -35.52 6.88
C THR A 29 -7.61 -35.13 8.34
N GLN A 30 -6.57 -35.46 9.11
CA GLN A 30 -6.43 -34.93 10.46
C GLN A 30 -6.60 -33.42 10.33
N GLY A 31 -7.64 -32.89 10.98
CA GLY A 31 -7.72 -31.48 11.27
C GLY A 31 -6.47 -31.16 12.08
N VAL A 32 -5.46 -30.61 11.40
CA VAL A 32 -4.39 -29.90 12.06
C VAL A 32 -5.10 -28.80 12.82
N ILE A 33 -5.23 -28.95 14.13
CA ILE A 33 -5.61 -27.86 15.03
C ILE A 33 -4.42 -26.90 14.99
N GLY A 34 -4.28 -26.17 13.89
CA GLY A 34 -3.44 -24.99 13.85
C GLY A 34 -4.03 -24.04 14.88
N GLY A 35 -3.19 -23.47 15.74
CA GLY A 35 -3.62 -22.40 16.64
C GLY A 35 -4.34 -21.28 15.87
N PRO A 36 -5.04 -20.36 16.58
CA PRO A 36 -5.76 -19.28 15.91
C PRO A 36 -4.82 -18.58 14.92
N ALA A 37 -5.24 -18.50 13.66
CA ALA A 37 -4.44 -17.90 12.62
C ALA A 37 -4.24 -16.42 12.95
N VAL A 38 -3.00 -16.00 13.14
CA VAL A 38 -2.68 -14.63 13.56
C VAL A 38 -2.38 -13.78 12.33
N LEU A 39 -3.09 -12.67 12.21
CA LEU A 39 -2.79 -11.63 11.23
C LEU A 39 -1.59 -10.80 11.70
N THR A 40 -0.62 -10.59 10.81
CA THR A 40 0.51 -9.69 10.99
C THR A 40 0.38 -8.50 10.07
N LEU A 41 0.82 -7.34 10.53
CA LEU A 41 0.78 -6.10 9.78
C LEU A 41 2.18 -5.47 9.82
N GLY A 42 2.69 -5.10 8.66
CA GLY A 42 3.87 -4.26 8.48
C GLY A 42 3.49 -2.94 7.83
N ALA A 43 4.29 -1.90 8.08
CA ALA A 43 4.09 -0.58 7.50
C ALA A 43 5.43 0.00 7.02
N THR A 44 5.47 0.41 5.75
CA THR A 44 6.64 1.06 5.15
C THR A 44 6.24 2.44 4.65
N ALA A 45 6.92 3.48 5.14
CA ALA A 45 6.69 4.85 4.70
C ALA A 45 7.08 5.07 3.23
N GLY A 46 6.30 5.87 2.52
CA GLY A 46 6.64 6.43 1.20
C GLY A 46 6.31 7.91 1.14
N ASP A 47 6.36 8.49 -0.06
CA ASP A 47 5.97 9.88 -0.29
C ASP A 47 4.44 10.01 -0.28
N ALA A 48 3.90 10.76 0.68
CA ALA A 48 2.47 10.98 0.88
C ALA A 48 1.63 9.68 1.01
N GLN A 49 2.26 8.58 1.43
CA GLN A 49 1.61 7.28 1.56
C GLN A 49 2.30 6.34 2.55
N ILE A 50 1.61 5.27 2.94
CA ILE A 50 2.17 4.12 3.66
C ILE A 50 1.80 2.84 2.91
N SER A 51 2.78 1.99 2.64
CA SER A 51 2.56 0.64 2.10
C SER A 51 2.42 -0.35 3.25
N PHE A 52 1.25 -0.99 3.37
CA PHE A 52 0.94 -1.98 4.37
C PHE A 52 1.13 -3.40 3.81
N THR A 53 1.82 -4.25 4.55
CA THR A 53 2.00 -5.67 4.21
C THR A 53 1.36 -6.54 5.26
N PHE A 54 0.67 -7.59 4.83
CA PHE A 54 0.03 -8.56 5.73
C PHE A 54 0.08 -9.97 5.15
N ASN A 55 0.00 -10.98 6.02
CA ASN A 55 -0.11 -12.38 5.62
C ASN A 55 -1.55 -12.78 5.30
N THR A 56 -1.72 -13.73 4.40
CA THR A 56 -3.04 -14.30 4.08
C THR A 56 -3.45 -15.31 5.15
N ILE A 57 -4.69 -15.18 5.64
CA ILE A 57 -5.37 -16.10 6.54
C ILE A 57 -6.36 -16.96 5.74
N ALA A 58 -6.28 -18.28 5.91
CA ALA A 58 -7.19 -19.21 5.25
C ALA A 58 -8.62 -19.02 5.77
N GLY A 59 -9.59 -18.87 4.84
CA GLY A 59 -10.99 -18.63 5.19
C GLY A 59 -11.36 -17.17 5.42
N ALA A 60 -10.39 -16.26 5.47
CA ALA A 60 -10.67 -14.82 5.52
C ALA A 60 -11.30 -14.36 4.20
N THR A 61 -12.42 -13.64 4.32
CA THR A 61 -13.17 -13.07 3.19
C THR A 61 -12.88 -11.59 2.99
N GLN A 62 -12.41 -10.89 4.02
CA GLN A 62 -12.05 -9.47 3.98
C GLN A 62 -10.93 -9.15 4.96
N TYR A 63 -10.09 -8.17 4.60
CA TYR A 63 -9.14 -7.52 5.50
C TYR A 63 -9.50 -6.05 5.60
N THR A 64 -9.45 -5.50 6.82
CA THR A 64 -9.75 -4.09 7.09
C THR A 64 -8.61 -3.46 7.86
N LEU A 65 -8.10 -2.35 7.34
CA LEU A 65 -7.15 -1.47 8.02
C LEU A 65 -7.94 -0.44 8.84
N TYR A 66 -7.48 -0.14 10.04
CA TYR A 66 -7.96 0.99 10.84
C TYR A 66 -6.77 1.88 11.12
N TYR A 67 -6.86 3.16 10.77
CA TYR A 67 -5.74 4.09 10.92
C TYR A 67 -6.16 5.43 11.52
N GLY A 68 -5.20 6.14 12.10
CA GLY A 68 -5.37 7.48 12.67
C GLY A 68 -4.04 8.18 12.92
N THR A 69 -4.09 9.44 13.34
CA THR A 69 -2.89 10.27 13.62
C THR A 69 -2.49 10.29 15.09
N SER A 70 -3.29 9.66 15.96
CA SER A 70 -2.99 9.48 17.38
C SER A 70 -2.72 8.00 17.66
N SER A 71 -1.81 7.72 18.60
CA SER A 71 -1.57 6.35 19.06
C SER A 71 -2.79 5.79 19.82
N GLY A 72 -2.89 4.46 19.89
CA GLY A 72 -4.04 3.78 20.50
C GLY A 72 -5.18 3.55 19.50
N VAL A 73 -4.85 3.33 18.22
CA VAL A 73 -5.83 2.99 17.19
C VAL A 73 -6.38 1.59 17.44
N THR A 74 -7.69 1.47 17.29
CA THR A 74 -8.51 0.28 17.46
C THR A 74 -9.57 0.26 16.35
N PRO A 75 -10.27 -0.88 16.14
CA PRO A 75 -11.42 -0.93 15.24
C PRO A 75 -12.55 0.07 15.57
N PHE A 76 -12.59 0.59 16.80
CA PHE A 76 -13.65 1.51 17.25
C PHE A 76 -13.34 2.99 16.97
N ASN A 77 -12.07 3.39 16.99
CA ASN A 77 -11.67 4.81 16.85
C ASN A 77 -10.86 5.11 15.59
N GLY A 78 -10.39 4.09 14.86
CA GLY A 78 -9.66 4.26 13.61
C GLY A 78 -10.58 4.39 12.41
N THR A 79 -10.08 5.05 11.36
CA THR A 79 -10.76 5.14 10.06
C THR A 79 -10.63 3.79 9.32
N PRO A 80 -11.74 3.11 8.99
CA PRO A 80 -11.69 1.82 8.32
C PRO A 80 -11.40 1.96 6.81
N VAL A 81 -10.52 1.11 6.28
CA VAL A 81 -10.19 1.02 4.85
C VAL A 81 -10.06 -0.45 4.45
N PRO A 82 -10.82 -0.95 3.45
CA PRO A 82 -10.66 -2.30 2.95
C PRO A 82 -9.28 -2.51 2.29
N MET A 83 -8.63 -3.64 2.59
CA MET A 83 -7.36 -4.04 1.98
C MET A 83 -7.58 -5.25 1.04
N PRO A 84 -7.73 -5.05 -0.28
CA PRO A 84 -8.05 -6.14 -1.20
C PRO A 84 -6.86 -7.09 -1.46
N SER A 85 -5.63 -6.62 -1.26
CA SER A 85 -4.42 -7.40 -1.51
C SER A 85 -3.24 -6.86 -0.70
N SER A 86 -2.24 -7.71 -0.49
CA SER A 86 -0.94 -7.35 0.11
C SER A 86 0.13 -7.32 -0.98
N PRO A 87 0.98 -6.28 -1.08
CA PRO A 87 0.94 -5.03 -0.30
C PRO A 87 -0.24 -4.13 -0.66
N PHE A 88 -0.71 -3.33 0.31
CA PHE A 88 -1.77 -2.33 0.16
C PHE A 88 -1.21 -0.91 0.35
N PRO A 89 -1.22 -0.04 -0.68
CA PRO A 89 -0.82 1.36 -0.54
C PRO A 89 -1.99 2.22 -0.03
N LEU A 90 -1.84 2.82 1.15
CA LEU A 90 -2.72 3.88 1.65
C LEU A 90 -2.13 5.24 1.23
N THR A 91 -2.76 5.89 0.26
CA THR A 91 -2.31 7.16 -0.35
C THR A 91 -3.05 8.38 0.22
N GLY A 92 -2.63 9.58 -0.19
CA GLY A 92 -3.25 10.84 0.24
C GLY A 92 -2.91 11.26 1.67
N LEU A 93 -1.83 10.69 2.22
CA LEU A 93 -1.34 11.01 3.56
C LEU A 93 -0.43 12.24 3.53
N SER A 94 -0.33 12.94 4.66
CA SER A 94 0.56 14.10 4.78
C SER A 94 1.97 13.66 5.18
N ASN A 95 2.98 14.14 4.46
CA ASN A 95 4.38 13.95 4.84
C ASN A 95 4.70 14.62 6.17
N GLY A 96 5.53 13.97 6.98
CA GLY A 96 5.88 14.42 8.34
C GLY A 96 4.85 14.09 9.41
N THR A 97 3.64 13.66 9.05
CA THR A 97 2.62 13.21 10.00
C THR A 97 2.78 11.72 10.28
N THR A 98 2.92 11.33 11.54
CA THR A 98 2.93 9.91 11.93
C THR A 98 1.51 9.37 11.90
N TYR A 99 1.31 8.25 11.21
CA TYR A 99 0.06 7.51 11.22
C TYR A 99 0.27 6.18 11.95
N TYR A 100 -0.73 5.84 12.75
CA TYR A 100 -0.82 4.60 13.52
C TYR A 100 -1.91 3.73 12.90
N ALA A 101 -1.68 2.42 12.83
CA ALA A 101 -2.65 1.51 12.24
C ALA A 101 -2.68 0.14 12.92
N VAL A 102 -3.85 -0.48 12.89
CA VAL A 102 -4.10 -1.89 13.19
C VAL A 102 -4.89 -2.50 12.04
N ALA A 103 -4.86 -3.82 11.90
CA ALA A 103 -5.71 -4.52 10.93
C ALA A 103 -6.50 -5.65 11.58
N THR A 104 -7.63 -5.98 10.98
CA THR A 104 -8.42 -7.18 11.26
C THR A 104 -8.67 -7.94 9.96
N TYR A 105 -9.11 -9.18 10.09
CA TYR A 105 -9.73 -9.91 9.00
C TYR A 105 -11.10 -10.43 9.44
N THR A 106 -11.99 -10.69 8.48
CA THR A 106 -13.30 -11.29 8.73
C THR A 106 -13.36 -12.66 8.08
N ASP A 107 -13.90 -13.65 8.78
CA ASP A 107 -14.22 -14.98 8.25
C ASP A 107 -15.65 -15.41 8.64
N SER A 108 -15.97 -16.70 8.52
CA SER A 108 -17.29 -17.24 8.88
C SER A 108 -17.63 -17.17 10.37
N THR A 109 -16.63 -16.96 11.24
CA THR A 109 -16.77 -16.83 12.69
C THR A 109 -16.93 -15.38 13.14
N GLY A 110 -16.61 -14.42 12.27
CA GLY A 110 -16.72 -12.99 12.52
C GLY A 110 -15.41 -12.25 12.28
N GLU A 111 -15.31 -11.05 12.84
CA GLU A 111 -14.10 -10.23 12.77
C GLU A 111 -13.06 -10.70 13.81
N SER A 112 -11.81 -10.78 13.39
CA SER A 112 -10.68 -11.19 14.22
C SER A 112 -10.34 -10.15 15.29
N THR A 113 -9.53 -10.55 16.27
CA THR A 113 -8.80 -9.57 17.09
C THR A 113 -7.87 -8.74 16.20
N ALA A 114 -7.72 -7.46 16.54
CA ALA A 114 -6.81 -6.56 15.85
C ALA A 114 -5.34 -6.97 16.01
N THR A 115 -4.52 -6.69 14.99
CA THR A 115 -3.06 -6.86 15.08
C THR A 115 -2.46 -5.96 16.17
N ALA A 116 -1.19 -6.22 16.50
CA ALA A 116 -0.38 -5.19 17.16
C ALA A 116 -0.38 -3.91 16.31
N GLN A 117 -0.40 -2.76 16.98
CA GLN A 117 -0.36 -1.47 16.30
C GLN A 117 1.01 -1.24 15.67
N VAL A 118 1.02 -0.80 14.41
CA VAL A 118 2.19 -0.31 13.70
C VAL A 118 2.10 1.19 13.50
N SER A 119 3.22 1.83 13.17
CA SER A 119 3.25 3.24 12.79
C SER A 119 4.27 3.49 11.69
N ALA A 120 3.96 4.42 10.81
CA ALA A 120 4.90 4.96 9.84
C ALA A 120 4.63 6.45 9.62
N THR A 121 5.68 7.18 9.27
CA THR A 121 5.63 8.61 8.97
C THR A 121 6.00 8.77 7.51
N PRO A 122 5.05 9.08 6.60
CA PRO A 122 5.35 9.41 5.22
C PRO A 122 6.39 10.53 5.17
N THR A 123 7.33 10.42 4.25
CA THR A 123 8.42 11.38 4.11
C THR A 123 8.48 11.88 2.68
N GLN A 124 8.65 13.18 2.54
CA GLN A 124 8.97 13.76 1.24
C GLN A 124 10.38 13.30 0.83
N PRO A 125 10.61 13.00 -0.45
CA PRO A 125 11.96 12.77 -0.97
C PRO A 125 12.88 13.95 -0.64
N ALA A 126 14.16 13.69 -0.38
CA ALA A 126 15.14 14.72 -0.10
C ALA A 126 15.20 15.75 -1.24
N SER A 127 15.20 17.04 -0.89
CA SER A 127 15.30 18.13 -1.86
C SER A 127 16.72 18.24 -2.42
N SER A 128 16.83 18.40 -3.74
CA SER A 128 18.07 18.74 -4.43
C SER A 128 18.37 20.24 -4.30
N PRO A 129 19.65 20.69 -4.26
CA PRO A 129 19.97 22.12 -4.33
C PRO A 129 19.54 22.77 -5.66
N TYR A 130 19.26 21.95 -6.68
CA TYR A 130 18.71 22.38 -7.96
C TYR A 130 17.18 22.35 -8.01
N ASP A 131 16.52 21.89 -6.94
CA ASP A 131 15.07 21.94 -6.88
C ASP A 131 14.61 23.40 -6.82
N PRO A 132 13.55 23.75 -7.56
CA PRO A 132 12.98 25.08 -7.48
C PRO A 132 12.38 25.32 -6.09
N SER A 133 12.30 26.59 -5.66
CA SER A 133 11.75 26.95 -4.34
C SER A 133 10.31 26.49 -4.09
N TRP A 134 9.55 26.22 -5.15
CA TRP A 134 8.18 25.71 -5.11
C TRP A 134 8.09 24.17 -5.10
N SER A 135 9.21 23.44 -5.11
CA SER A 135 9.23 21.96 -5.16
C SER A 135 8.62 21.28 -3.92
N ASN A 136 8.47 22.01 -2.82
CA ASN A 136 7.85 21.47 -1.59
C ASN A 136 6.36 21.80 -1.47
N VAL A 137 5.77 22.46 -2.48
CA VAL A 137 4.35 22.79 -2.47
C VAL A 137 3.54 21.51 -2.66
N THR A 138 2.67 21.23 -1.68
CA THR A 138 1.80 20.05 -1.68
C THR A 138 0.76 20.17 -2.82
N PRO A 139 0.61 19.13 -3.66
CA PRO A 139 -0.47 19.08 -4.64
C PRO A 139 -1.85 19.19 -3.98
N THR A 140 -2.79 19.82 -4.66
CA THR A 140 -4.18 19.96 -4.18
C THR A 140 -5.09 18.83 -4.64
N ASN A 141 -4.70 18.14 -5.72
CA ASN A 141 -5.47 17.06 -6.31
C ASN A 141 -4.52 16.00 -6.88
N THR A 142 -4.91 14.73 -6.78
CA THR A 142 -4.17 13.61 -7.36
C THR A 142 -4.99 12.96 -8.46
N VAL A 143 -4.41 12.85 -9.65
CA VAL A 143 -5.01 12.27 -10.86
C VAL A 143 -4.30 10.95 -11.17
N SER A 144 -4.95 9.82 -10.90
CA SER A 144 -4.41 8.51 -11.28
C SER A 144 -4.58 8.26 -12.78
N PHE A 145 -3.49 7.91 -13.46
CA PHE A 145 -3.50 7.55 -14.88
C PHE A 145 -3.25 6.05 -15.05
N THR A 146 -4.27 5.33 -15.50
CA THR A 146 -4.22 3.90 -15.86
C THR A 146 -4.57 3.67 -17.34
N GLY A 147 -4.49 4.72 -18.16
CA GLY A 147 -4.84 4.68 -19.58
C GLY A 147 -3.74 4.09 -20.47
N THR A 148 -3.93 4.19 -21.78
CA THR A 148 -2.98 3.72 -22.80
C THR A 148 -2.00 4.81 -23.25
N ALA A 149 -0.94 4.42 -23.96
CA ALA A 149 0.04 5.36 -24.51
C ALA A 149 -0.58 6.45 -25.40
N SER A 150 -1.63 6.14 -26.18
CA SER A 150 -2.32 7.11 -27.03
C SER A 150 -3.14 8.14 -26.26
N GLN A 151 -3.45 7.87 -25.00
CA GLN A 151 -4.22 8.77 -24.12
C GLN A 151 -3.31 9.63 -23.23
N LEU A 152 -2.02 9.29 -23.13
CA LEU A 152 -1.10 9.87 -22.17
C LEU A 152 -0.89 11.37 -22.42
N GLU A 153 -0.67 11.79 -23.68
CA GLU A 153 -0.54 13.21 -24.05
C GLU A 153 -1.75 14.03 -23.62
N ALA A 154 -2.95 13.58 -23.99
CA ALA A 154 -4.18 14.28 -23.67
C ALA A 154 -4.39 14.37 -22.15
N ALA A 155 -4.07 13.30 -21.43
CA ALA A 155 -4.19 13.27 -19.98
C ALA A 155 -3.22 14.25 -19.30
N MET A 156 -1.96 14.29 -19.73
CA MET A 156 -0.97 15.23 -19.16
C MET A 156 -1.31 16.69 -19.47
N ASN A 157 -1.82 17.00 -20.66
CA ASN A 157 -2.23 18.36 -21.02
C ASN A 157 -3.57 18.79 -20.40
N ALA A 158 -4.33 17.86 -19.83
CA ALA A 158 -5.56 18.18 -19.11
C ALA A 158 -5.33 18.59 -17.65
N LEU A 159 -4.07 18.55 -17.17
CA LEU A 159 -3.73 18.88 -15.79
C LEU A 159 -3.89 20.37 -15.51
N ASN A 160 -4.56 20.68 -14.40
CA ASN A 160 -4.77 22.01 -13.87
C ASN A 160 -3.70 22.37 -12.84
N PRO A 161 -3.45 23.68 -12.57
CA PRO A 161 -2.57 24.10 -11.50
C PRO A 161 -2.87 23.38 -10.17
N GLY A 162 -1.87 22.74 -9.57
CA GLY A 162 -1.99 22.00 -8.31
C GLY A 162 -2.23 20.50 -8.47
N ASP A 163 -2.48 20.01 -9.70
CA ASP A 163 -2.65 18.58 -9.96
C ASP A 163 -1.31 17.82 -9.85
N LYS A 164 -1.37 16.64 -9.24
CA LYS A 164 -0.35 15.58 -9.33
C LYS A 164 -0.91 14.41 -10.12
N MET A 165 -0.37 14.17 -11.31
CA MET A 165 -0.62 12.93 -12.04
C MET A 165 0.26 11.80 -11.51
N GLU A 166 -0.36 10.67 -11.19
CA GLU A 166 0.31 9.41 -10.82
C GLU A 166 0.11 8.38 -11.94
N ILE A 167 1.17 8.06 -12.66
CA ILE A 167 1.17 7.13 -13.79
C ILE A 167 1.37 5.69 -13.29
N ALA A 168 0.43 4.80 -13.63
CA ALA A 168 0.54 3.39 -13.29
C ALA A 168 1.75 2.71 -13.95
N ALA A 169 2.19 1.59 -13.37
CA ALA A 169 3.32 0.83 -13.92
C ALA A 169 3.03 0.36 -15.35
N GLY A 170 4.01 0.47 -16.24
CA GLY A 170 3.85 0.02 -17.61
C GLY A 170 4.85 0.60 -18.59
N THR A 171 4.84 0.04 -19.80
CA THR A 171 5.57 0.56 -20.95
C THR A 171 4.61 1.27 -21.89
N TYR A 172 4.76 2.59 -21.99
CA TYR A 172 3.98 3.46 -22.84
C TYR A 172 4.75 3.73 -24.14
N ASN A 173 4.45 2.95 -25.17
CA ASN A 173 5.09 3.09 -26.49
C ASN A 173 4.41 4.20 -27.29
N ILE A 174 5.12 5.31 -27.44
CA ILE A 174 4.69 6.52 -28.13
C ILE A 174 5.23 6.48 -29.57
N SER A 175 4.31 6.50 -30.53
CA SER A 175 4.63 6.42 -31.96
C SER A 175 4.77 7.78 -32.65
N SER A 176 4.32 8.85 -32.00
CA SER A 176 4.41 10.23 -32.49
C SER A 176 4.91 11.16 -31.39
N LYS A 177 5.65 12.20 -31.77
CA LYS A 177 6.00 13.30 -30.85
C LYS A 177 4.70 13.83 -30.21
N PHE A 178 4.75 14.16 -28.92
CA PHE A 178 3.68 14.91 -28.25
C PHE A 178 4.20 16.17 -27.56
N ASN A 179 3.30 17.11 -27.33
CA ASN A 179 3.62 18.38 -26.69
C ASN A 179 3.09 18.39 -25.26
N LEU A 180 3.86 18.97 -24.34
CA LEU A 180 3.48 19.15 -22.95
C LEU A 180 3.50 20.64 -22.62
N ASP A 181 2.31 21.23 -22.66
CA ASP A 181 2.09 22.67 -22.64
C ASP A 181 1.18 23.04 -21.46
N VAL A 182 1.64 22.73 -20.24
CA VAL A 182 0.89 22.93 -18.98
C VAL A 182 1.38 24.13 -18.17
N GLN A 183 0.47 24.80 -17.47
CA GLN A 183 0.77 26.02 -16.72
C GLN A 183 0.38 25.89 -15.26
N GLY A 184 1.33 25.50 -14.41
CA GLY A 184 1.18 25.63 -12.96
C GLY A 184 1.50 27.04 -12.46
N THR A 185 1.49 27.22 -11.15
CA THR A 185 1.95 28.44 -10.47
C THR A 185 2.91 28.09 -9.32
N ALA A 186 3.62 29.08 -8.78
CA ALA A 186 4.48 28.86 -7.60
C ALA A 186 3.71 28.32 -6.38
N ALA A 187 2.41 28.61 -6.26
CA ALA A 187 1.55 28.14 -5.18
C ALA A 187 0.76 26.87 -5.53
N ALA A 188 0.73 26.49 -6.82
CA ALA A 188 0.03 25.33 -7.34
C ALA A 188 0.79 24.75 -8.55
N PRO A 189 1.99 24.18 -8.32
CA PRO A 189 2.76 23.53 -9.38
C PRO A 189 2.06 22.25 -9.85
N ILE A 190 2.40 21.82 -11.06
CA ILE A 190 1.89 20.58 -11.65
C ILE A 190 2.97 19.51 -11.52
N TRP A 191 2.55 18.32 -11.06
CA TRP A 191 3.43 17.18 -10.86
C TRP A 191 3.04 16.03 -11.77
N ILE A 192 4.02 15.40 -12.40
CA ILE A 192 3.84 14.14 -13.14
C ILE A 192 4.86 13.15 -12.58
N THR A 193 4.36 12.11 -11.92
CA THR A 193 5.20 11.09 -11.26
C THR A 193 4.67 9.69 -11.57
N PRO A 194 5.50 8.64 -11.45
CA PRO A 194 4.98 7.31 -11.24
C PRO A 194 4.04 7.27 -10.04
N ALA A 195 3.03 6.41 -10.09
CA ALA A 195 2.39 5.94 -8.88
C ALA A 195 3.46 5.28 -7.97
N SER A 196 3.25 5.29 -6.66
CA SER A 196 4.28 4.79 -5.75
C SER A 196 4.63 3.32 -6.03
N GLY A 197 5.93 3.05 -6.13
CA GLY A 197 6.46 1.72 -6.46
C GLY A 197 6.23 1.30 -7.92
N ALA A 198 5.67 2.16 -8.76
CA ALA A 198 5.45 1.86 -10.17
C ALA A 198 6.72 2.10 -11.00
N SER A 199 7.08 1.13 -11.82
CA SER A 199 8.06 1.31 -12.89
C SER A 199 7.34 1.81 -14.14
N VAL A 200 7.58 3.07 -14.51
CA VAL A 200 7.00 3.69 -15.70
C VAL A 200 8.08 3.86 -16.76
N LEU A 201 7.87 3.27 -17.94
CA LEU A 201 8.73 3.44 -19.09
C LEU A 201 7.94 4.11 -20.22
N ILE A 202 8.20 5.39 -20.47
CA ILE A 202 7.70 6.08 -21.66
C ILE A 202 8.76 5.95 -22.75
N ASN A 203 8.45 5.19 -23.80
CA ASN A 203 9.40 4.81 -24.84
C ASN A 203 8.93 5.34 -26.20
N MET A 204 9.86 5.81 -27.04
CA MET A 204 9.55 6.10 -28.45
C MET A 204 9.81 4.88 -29.32
N THR A 205 8.96 4.69 -30.32
CA THR A 205 9.24 3.75 -31.41
C THR A 205 9.84 4.44 -32.65
N ALA A 206 10.03 5.76 -32.63
CA ALA A 206 10.52 6.58 -33.74
C ALA A 206 11.86 7.28 -33.40
N THR A 207 12.58 7.77 -34.42
CA THR A 207 13.96 8.33 -34.32
C THR A 207 14.03 9.81 -33.91
N GLN A 208 12.98 10.36 -33.30
CA GLN A 208 12.85 11.78 -32.95
C GLN A 208 12.73 11.98 -31.42
N ASN A 209 12.47 13.21 -30.99
CA ASN A 209 12.15 13.51 -29.59
C ASN A 209 10.75 12.96 -29.24
N ILE A 210 10.61 12.34 -28.07
CA ILE A 210 9.31 11.85 -27.56
C ILE A 210 8.39 13.01 -27.20
N MET A 211 8.94 14.02 -26.51
CA MET A 211 8.19 15.08 -25.85
C MET A 211 8.83 16.42 -26.15
N ASN A 212 8.01 17.41 -26.51
CA ASN A 212 8.37 18.81 -26.44
C ASN A 212 7.71 19.45 -25.23
N VAL A 213 8.41 20.37 -24.57
CA VAL A 213 7.89 21.10 -23.40
C VAL A 213 7.78 22.58 -23.74
N GLY A 214 6.55 23.08 -23.80
CA GLY A 214 6.27 24.48 -24.05
C GLY A 214 6.41 24.90 -25.51
N GLU A 215 6.05 24.02 -26.46
CA GLU A 215 6.18 24.32 -27.90
C GLU A 215 5.07 25.23 -28.40
N THR A 216 3.81 24.96 -28.02
CA THR A 216 2.68 25.78 -28.49
C THR A 216 2.31 26.89 -27.52
N SER A 217 2.60 26.71 -26.23
CA SER A 217 2.42 27.71 -25.19
C SER A 217 3.47 27.56 -24.09
N GLN A 218 3.70 28.59 -23.28
CA GLN A 218 4.75 28.52 -22.26
C GLN A 218 4.40 27.51 -21.15
N THR A 219 5.22 26.48 -20.96
CA THR A 219 5.12 25.60 -19.80
C THR A 219 5.72 26.26 -18.57
N ARG A 220 5.00 26.24 -17.44
CA ARG A 220 5.45 26.86 -16.18
C ARG A 220 5.16 25.97 -14.98
N TYR A 221 6.07 25.98 -14.00
CA TYR A 221 5.91 25.30 -12.71
C TYR A 221 5.51 23.81 -12.85
N LEU A 222 6.14 23.12 -13.79
CA LEU A 222 5.98 21.69 -14.04
C LEU A 222 7.15 20.94 -13.42
N CYS A 223 6.86 19.86 -12.69
CA CYS A 223 7.85 18.88 -12.27
C CYS A 223 7.51 17.51 -12.84
N ILE A 224 8.48 16.90 -13.52
CA ILE A 224 8.42 15.49 -13.95
C ILE A 224 9.45 14.75 -13.10
N ARG A 225 9.01 13.72 -12.37
CA ARG A 225 9.88 12.83 -11.60
C ARG A 225 9.66 11.40 -12.05
N GLY A 226 10.70 10.59 -12.03
CA GLY A 226 10.71 9.17 -12.41
C GLY A 226 11.49 8.34 -11.41
#